data_AF-A0A2V9IGI2-F1
#
_entry.id   AF-A0A2V9IGI2-F1
#
_cell.length_a   1.000
_cell.length_b   1.000
_cell.length_c   1.000
_cell.angle_alpha   90.00
_cell.angle_beta   90.00
_cell.angle_gamma   90.00
#
_symmetry.space_group_name_H-M   'P 1'
#
loop_
_entity.id
_entity.type
_entity.pdbx_description
1 polymer ?
#
loop_
_entity_poly.entity_id
_entity_poly.type
_entity_poly.pdbx_seq_one_letter_code
_entity_poly.pdbx_strand_id
1 'polypeptide(L)'
;MIDVGKAFGIRRHEVGPASLLFFYLFLIIGAYIMGQAVGNALFLEVFPRHLPYAMIGSAVMIGGFVSVYIRLSHRLRLEMLVIGTLLFFASSFTLFWWLTRFHYRSVYLLVYTWVYALGAMGPMMGWTLANY
;
A
#
# COMPACT_ATOMS: atom_id res chain seq x y z
N MET A 1 -7.07 8.78 -36.24
CA MET A 1 -6.10 8.41 -35.20
C MET A 1 -6.30 9.39 -34.06
N ILE A 2 -7.09 9.02 -33.04
CA ILE A 2 -7.47 9.93 -31.95
C ILE A 2 -6.23 10.13 -31.08
N ASP A 3 -5.74 11.36 -31.07
CA ASP A 3 -4.57 11.80 -30.32
C ASP A 3 -4.98 11.90 -28.85
N VAL A 4 -4.81 10.80 -28.10
CA VAL A 4 -5.26 10.65 -26.70
C VAL A 4 -4.75 11.80 -25.82
N GLY A 5 -3.59 12.40 -26.15
CA GLY A 5 -3.06 13.58 -25.46
C GLY A 5 -3.92 14.85 -25.60
N LYS A 6 -4.59 15.05 -26.74
CA LYS A 6 -5.48 16.21 -26.95
C LYS A 6 -6.81 16.10 -26.22
N ALA A 7 -7.34 14.89 -26.01
CA ALA A 7 -8.60 14.68 -25.31
C ALA A 7 -8.51 14.98 -23.81
N PHE A 8 -7.31 14.79 -23.22
CA PHE A 8 -7.07 14.99 -21.78
C PHE A 8 -6.23 16.23 -21.46
N GLY A 9 -5.82 17.03 -22.46
CA GLY A 9 -4.96 18.21 -22.25
C GLY A 9 -3.53 17.88 -21.80
N ILE A 10 -3.10 16.62 -21.95
CA ILE A 10 -1.79 16.12 -21.53
C ILE A 10 -0.79 16.33 -22.68
N ARG A 11 0.37 16.92 -22.39
CA ARG A 11 1.42 17.07 -23.41
C ARG A 11 1.84 15.68 -23.89
N ARG A 12 2.06 15.48 -25.20
CA ARG A 12 2.42 14.15 -25.76
C ARG A 12 3.60 13.47 -25.06
N HIS A 13 4.51 14.22 -24.42
CA HIS A 13 5.65 13.67 -23.68
C HIS A 13 5.31 13.19 -22.25
N GLU A 14 4.12 13.48 -21.74
CA GLU A 14 3.69 13.18 -20.36
C GLU A 14 2.78 11.94 -20.29
N VAL A 15 2.29 11.44 -21.43
CA VAL A 15 1.35 10.31 -21.49
C VAL A 15 1.95 9.02 -20.92
N GLY A 16 3.25 8.78 -21.15
CA GLY A 16 3.97 7.62 -20.60
C GLY A 16 4.00 7.64 -19.06
N PRO A 17 4.63 8.64 -18.42
CA PRO A 17 4.63 8.77 -16.97
C PRO A 17 3.23 8.81 -16.34
N ALA A 18 2.29 9.54 -16.94
CA ALA A 18 0.93 9.64 -16.44
C ALA A 18 0.20 8.29 -16.46
N SER A 19 0.34 7.51 -17.54
CA SER A 19 -0.26 6.18 -17.61
C SER A 19 0.36 5.22 -16.59
N LEU A 20 1.68 5.27 -16.40
CA LEU A 20 2.36 4.43 -15.40
C LEU A 20 1.89 4.77 -13.97
N LEU A 21 1.79 6.05 -13.63
CA LEU A 21 1.28 6.50 -12.34
C LEU A 21 -0.20 6.10 -12.14
N PHE A 22 -1.01 6.20 -13.19
CA PHE A 22 -2.40 5.74 -13.17
C PHE A 22 -2.47 4.24 -12.84
N PHE A 23 -1.74 3.39 -13.55
CA PHE A 23 -1.73 1.95 -13.29
C PHE A 23 -1.20 1.62 -11.90
N TYR A 24 -0.13 2.31 -11.47
CA TYR A 24 0.40 2.18 -10.12
C TYR A 24 -0.67 2.46 -9.05
N LEU A 25 -1.32 3.63 -9.12
CA LEU A 25 -2.34 4.03 -8.14
C LEU A 25 -3.55 3.11 -8.22
N PHE A 26 -3.97 2.72 -9.42
CA PHE A 26 -5.07 1.78 -9.63
C PHE A 26 -4.80 0.44 -8.92
N LEU A 27 -3.62 -0.14 -9.12
CA LEU A 27 -3.23 -1.39 -8.49
C LEU A 27 -3.11 -1.27 -6.97
N ILE A 28 -2.51 -0.19 -6.48
CA ILE A 28 -2.39 0.09 -5.04
C ILE A 28 -3.75 0.23 -4.37
N ILE A 29 -4.64 1.05 -4.94
CA ILE A 29 -5.97 1.30 -4.38
C ILE A 29 -6.82 0.03 -4.47
N GLY A 30 -6.77 -0.68 -5.61
CA GLY A 30 -7.46 -1.96 -5.77
C GLY A 30 -7.01 -3.00 -4.74
N ALA A 31 -5.69 -3.15 -4.55
CA ALA A 31 -5.12 -4.04 -3.55
C ALA A 31 -5.51 -3.62 -2.12
N TYR A 32 -5.52 -2.32 -1.82
CA TYR A 32 -5.95 -1.82 -0.53
C TYR A 32 -7.43 -2.11 -0.26
N ILE A 33 -8.33 -1.82 -1.20
CA ILE A 33 -9.77 -2.08 -1.02
C ILE A 33 -10.04 -3.57 -0.83
N MET A 34 -9.43 -4.43 -1.65
CA MET A 34 -9.55 -5.88 -1.51
C MET A 34 -8.99 -6.36 -0.16
N GLY A 35 -7.79 -5.90 0.19
CA GLY A 35 -7.15 -6.21 1.46
C GLY A 35 -7.99 -5.73 2.65
N GLN A 36 -8.65 -4.57 2.54
CA GLN A 36 -9.46 -4.01 3.62
C GLN A 36 -10.70 -4.87 3.87
N ALA A 37 -11.37 -5.34 2.81
CA ALA A 37 -12.48 -6.26 2.94
C ALA A 37 -12.07 -7.56 3.64
N VAL A 38 -10.94 -8.16 3.23
CA VAL A 38 -10.40 -9.38 3.83
C VAL A 38 -9.96 -9.16 5.28
N GLY A 39 -9.19 -8.10 5.54
CA GLY A 39 -8.68 -7.75 6.86
C GLY A 39 -9.81 -7.47 7.84
N ASN A 40 -10.84 -6.73 7.43
CA ASN A 40 -12.01 -6.46 8.25
C ASN A 40 -12.76 -7.75 8.60
N ALA A 41 -12.98 -8.64 7.64
CA ALA A 41 -13.65 -9.91 7.87
C ALA A 41 -12.87 -10.78 8.89
N LEU A 42 -11.56 -10.95 8.67
CA LEU A 42 -10.68 -11.73 9.56
C LEU A 42 -10.57 -11.12 10.97
N PHE A 43 -10.53 -9.79 11.07
CA PHE A 43 -10.43 -9.10 12.35
C PHE A 43 -11.71 -9.22 13.15
N LEU A 44 -12.87 -8.99 12.52
CA LEU A 44 -14.17 -9.03 13.20
C LEU A 44 -14.53 -10.45 13.67
N GLU A 45 -14.05 -11.48 12.98
CA GLU A 45 -14.21 -12.87 13.42
C GLU A 45 -13.56 -13.13 14.79
N VAL A 46 -12.42 -12.50 15.07
CA VAL A 46 -11.64 -12.74 16.29
C VAL A 46 -11.85 -11.67 17.37
N PHE A 47 -12.03 -10.41 16.99
CA PHE A 47 -12.01 -9.26 17.89
C PHE A 47 -13.17 -8.28 17.65
N PRO A 48 -14.44 -8.70 17.78
CA PRO A 48 -15.61 -7.86 17.46
C PRO A 48 -15.76 -6.60 18.31
N ARG A 49 -15.14 -6.55 19.51
CA ARG A 49 -15.23 -5.41 20.46
C ARG A 49 -13.95 -4.59 20.63
N HIS A 50 -12.84 -4.96 19.97
CA HIS A 50 -11.53 -4.33 20.20
C HIS A 50 -11.02 -3.51 19.01
N LEU A 51 -11.92 -3.08 18.12
CA LEU A 51 -11.62 -2.20 16.97
C LEU A 51 -10.74 -0.97 17.32
N PRO A 52 -11.00 -0.22 18.41
CA PRO A 52 -10.20 0.96 18.73
C PRO A 52 -8.73 0.65 18.98
N TYR A 53 -8.43 -0.48 19.64
CA TYR A 53 -7.05 -0.87 19.93
C TYR A 53 -6.31 -1.29 18.66
N ALA A 54 -6.98 -1.94 17.72
CA ALA A 54 -6.39 -2.28 16.43
C ALA A 54 -6.11 -1.04 15.57
N MET A 55 -6.97 -0.02 15.63
CA MET A 55 -6.73 1.27 14.98
C MET A 55 -5.53 2.01 15.58
N ILE A 56 -5.38 2.01 16.91
CA ILE A 56 -4.21 2.61 17.58
C ILE A 56 -2.95 1.84 17.20
N GLY A 57 -3.00 0.51 17.25
CA GLY A 57 -1.90 -0.36 16.84
C GLY A 57 -1.48 -0.12 15.39
N SER A 58 -2.45 0.07 14.49
CA SER A 58 -2.15 0.37 13.10
C SER A 58 -1.53 1.74 12.91
N ALA A 59 -2.02 2.77 13.60
CA ALA A 59 -1.41 4.10 13.54
C ALA A 59 0.06 4.10 14.01
N VAL A 60 0.36 3.42 15.13
CA VAL A 60 1.73 3.29 15.66
C VAL A 60 2.63 2.58 14.65
N MET A 61 2.14 1.48 14.08
CA MET A 61 2.88 0.70 13.10
C MET A 61 3.16 1.48 11.82
N ILE A 62 2.16 2.19 11.30
CA ILE A 62 2.30 3.06 10.12
C ILE A 62 3.32 4.16 10.40
N GLY A 63 3.24 4.81 11.57
CA GLY A 63 4.21 5.84 11.97
C GLY A 63 5.65 5.30 12.01
N GLY A 64 5.84 4.08 12.50
CA GLY A 64 7.11 3.38 12.46
C GLY A 64 7.61 3.14 11.03
N PHE A 65 6.74 2.62 10.16
CA PHE A 65 7.05 2.39 8.75
C PHE A 65 7.43 3.67 8.01
N VAL A 66 6.65 4.73 8.17
CA VAL A 66 6.91 6.04 7.55
C VAL A 66 8.26 6.59 8.02
N SER A 67 8.58 6.46 9.31
CA SER A 67 9.87 6.92 9.86
C SER A 67 11.05 6.18 9.23
N VAL A 68 10.95 4.86 9.08
CA VAL A 68 11.98 4.04 8.42
C VAL A 68 12.10 4.42 6.94
N TYR A 69 10.97 4.60 6.26
CA TYR A 69 10.93 4.99 4.84
C TYR A 69 11.63 6.34 4.61
N ILE A 70 11.31 7.38 5.40
CA ILE A 70 11.94 8.70 5.32
C ILE A 70 13.45 8.59 5.54
N ARG A 71 13.88 7.81 6.54
CA ARG A 71 15.32 7.64 6.80
C ARG A 71 16.04 6.96 5.63
N LEU A 72 15.39 6.01 4.96
CA LEU A 72 15.92 5.32 3.79
C LEU A 72 15.87 6.20 2.53
N SER A 73 14.88 7.08 2.38
CA SER A 73 14.79 7.99 1.23
C SER A 73 15.93 9.00 1.18
N HIS A 74 16.56 9.31 2.31
CA HIS A 74 17.77 10.12 2.34
C HIS A 74 19.04 9.36 1.90
N ARG A 75 19.00 8.02 1.83
CA ARG A 75 20.19 7.18 1.54
C ARG A 75 20.10 6.44 0.21
N LEU A 76 18.88 6.17 -0.27
CA LEU A 76 18.62 5.38 -1.46
C LEU A 76 17.99 6.23 -2.56
N ARG A 77 18.16 5.82 -3.81
CA ARG A 77 17.45 6.43 -4.95
C ARG A 77 15.95 6.16 -4.78
N LEU A 78 15.12 7.17 -5.02
CA LEU A 78 13.66 7.09 -4.83
C LEU A 78 13.05 5.89 -5.58
N GLU A 79 13.46 5.67 -6.83
CA GLU A 79 12.99 4.55 -7.66
C GLU A 79 13.25 3.19 -7.00
N MET A 80 14.47 2.96 -6.51
CA MET A 80 14.84 1.71 -5.82
C MET A 80 14.09 1.55 -4.52
N LEU A 81 13.85 2.64 -3.79
CA LEU A 81 13.10 2.61 -2.54
C LEU A 81 11.63 2.25 -2.77
N VAL A 82 10.99 2.83 -3.79
CA VAL A 82 9.59 2.51 -4.13
C VAL A 82 9.48 1.05 -4.58
N ILE A 83 10.34 0.60 -5.50
CA ILE A 83 10.33 -0.79 -5.99
C ILE A 83 10.58 -1.76 -4.83
N GLY A 84 11.57 -1.48 -3.98
CA GLY A 84 11.88 -2.29 -2.80
C GLY A 84 10.72 -2.35 -1.82
N THR A 85 10.04 -1.23 -1.58
CA THR A 85 8.87 -1.16 -0.68
C THR A 85 7.69 -1.94 -1.25
N LEU A 86 7.42 -1.83 -2.56
CA LEU A 86 6.40 -2.62 -3.25
C LEU A 86 6.66 -4.13 -3.15
N LEU A 87 7.90 -4.56 -3.43
CA LEU A 87 8.30 -5.97 -3.34
C LEU A 87 8.20 -6.48 -1.90
N PHE A 88 8.56 -5.64 -0.92
CA PHE A 88 8.43 -5.95 0.49
C PHE A 88 6.95 -6.15 0.89
N PHE A 89 6.05 -5.27 0.45
CA PHE A 89 4.61 -5.46 0.68
C PHE A 89 4.07 -6.71 -0.02
N ALA A 90 4.41 -6.93 -1.29
CA ALA A 90 3.97 -8.09 -2.05
C ALA A 90 4.39 -9.41 -1.37
N SER A 91 5.68 -9.53 -1.03
CA SER A 91 6.21 -10.71 -0.33
C SER A 91 5.60 -10.89 1.06
N SER A 92 5.35 -9.80 1.80
CA SER A 92 4.68 -9.85 3.10
C SER A 92 3.24 -10.37 2.98
N PHE A 93 2.48 -9.94 1.97
CA PHE A 93 1.13 -10.46 1.74
C PHE A 93 1.13 -11.94 1.33
N THR A 94 2.09 -12.37 0.51
CA THR A 94 2.27 -13.81 0.20
C THR A 94 2.58 -14.60 1.47
N LEU A 95 3.46 -14.08 2.32
CA LEU A 95 3.81 -14.69 3.60
C LEU A 95 2.59 -14.77 4.52
N PHE A 96 1.81 -13.69 4.65
CA PHE A 96 0.59 -13.72 5.48
C PHE A 96 -0.46 -14.68 4.96
N TRP A 97 -0.67 -14.75 3.64
CA TRP A 97 -1.56 -15.74 3.04
C TRP A 97 -1.13 -17.18 3.36
N TRP A 98 0.18 -17.43 3.42
CA TRP A 98 0.69 -18.72 3.88
C TRP A 98 0.46 -18.91 5.39
N LEU A 99 0.69 -17.88 6.21
CA LEU A 99 0.50 -17.95 7.67
C LEU A 99 -0.97 -18.15 8.09
N THR A 100 -1.94 -17.63 7.34
CA THR A 100 -3.36 -17.80 7.68
C THR A 100 -3.80 -19.26 7.63
N ARG A 101 -3.06 -20.14 6.94
CA ARG A 101 -3.28 -21.60 6.94
C ARG A 101 -3.11 -22.24 8.31
N PHE A 102 -2.39 -21.59 9.24
CA PHE A 102 -2.18 -22.08 10.60
C PHE A 102 -3.22 -21.56 11.60
N HIS A 103 -4.20 -20.76 11.16
CA HIS A 103 -5.31 -20.25 11.98
C HIS A 103 -4.90 -19.50 13.27
N TYR A 104 -3.71 -18.89 13.28
CA TYR A 104 -3.26 -18.08 14.41
C TYR A 104 -3.97 -16.72 14.45
N ARG A 105 -4.62 -16.42 15.59
CA ARG A 105 -5.35 -15.15 15.82
C ARG A 105 -4.51 -13.90 15.57
N SER A 106 -3.23 -13.92 15.95
CA SER A 106 -2.32 -12.77 15.76
C SER A 106 -2.05 -12.47 14.29
N VAL A 107 -2.12 -13.47 13.40
CA VAL A 107 -1.91 -13.26 11.96
C VAL A 107 -3.04 -12.41 11.39
N TYR A 108 -4.27 -12.56 11.86
CA TYR A 108 -5.40 -11.78 11.38
C TYR A 108 -5.29 -10.31 11.78
N LEU A 109 -4.80 -10.04 13.00
CA LEU A 109 -4.50 -8.69 13.46
C LEU A 109 -3.34 -8.08 12.63
N LEU A 110 -2.28 -8.85 12.37
CA LEU A 110 -1.19 -8.40 11.51
C LEU A 110 -1.66 -8.09 10.09
N VAL A 111 -2.45 -8.97 9.47
CA VAL A 111 -3.03 -8.75 8.13
C VAL A 111 -3.86 -7.49 8.09
N TYR A 112 -4.78 -7.33 9.06
CA TYR A 112 -5.60 -6.12 9.20
C TYR A 112 -4.71 -4.87 9.20
N THR A 113 -3.76 -4.79 10.12
CA THR A 113 -2.90 -3.61 10.24
C THR A 113 -2.04 -3.36 9.00
N TRP A 114 -1.51 -4.43 8.39
CA TRP A 114 -0.62 -4.30 7.23
C TRP A 114 -1.32 -3.78 5.98
N VAL A 115 -2.61 -4.11 5.82
CA VAL A 115 -3.46 -3.53 4.78
C VAL A 115 -3.58 -2.02 4.94
N TYR A 116 -3.81 -1.51 6.16
CA TYR A 116 -3.84 -0.06 6.39
C TYR A 116 -2.49 0.60 6.14
N ALA A 117 -1.39 -0.10 6.40
CA ALA A 117 -0.06 0.39 6.03
C ALA A 117 0.13 0.50 4.51
N LEU A 118 -0.34 -0.48 3.73
CA LEU A 118 -0.36 -0.38 2.26
C LEU A 118 -1.20 0.82 1.80
N GLY A 119 -2.39 1.00 2.40
CA GLY A 119 -3.30 2.10 2.08
C GLY A 119 -2.74 3.49 2.38
N ALA A 120 -1.89 3.62 3.41
CA ALA A 120 -1.20 4.86 3.73
C ALA A 120 0.03 5.09 2.84
N MET A 121 0.89 4.08 2.72
CA MET A 121 2.17 4.17 2.02
C MET A 121 2.00 4.24 0.50
N GLY A 122 1.08 3.47 -0.07
CA GLY A 122 0.89 3.35 -1.51
C GLY A 122 0.62 4.70 -2.19
N PRO A 123 -0.43 5.45 -1.80
CA PRO A 123 -0.69 6.79 -2.31
C PRO A 123 0.46 7.75 -2.01
N MET A 124 1.03 7.73 -0.80
CA MET A 124 2.17 8.60 -0.43
C MET A 124 3.34 8.43 -1.41
N MET A 125 3.75 7.19 -1.70
CA MET A 125 4.80 6.90 -2.67
C MET A 125 4.44 7.36 -4.08
N GLY A 126 3.17 7.21 -4.48
CA GLY A 126 2.66 7.73 -5.76
C GLY A 126 2.76 9.25 -5.87
N TRP A 127 2.40 9.98 -4.80
CA TRP A 127 2.57 11.43 -4.73
C TRP A 127 4.03 11.85 -4.82
N THR A 128 4.93 11.12 -4.15
CA THR A 128 6.36 11.43 -4.25
C THR A 128 6.91 11.19 -5.66
N LEU A 129 6.44 10.17 -6.37
CA LEU A 129 6.81 9.90 -7.77
C LEU A 129 6.29 10.96 -8.73
N ALA A 130 5.08 11.47 -8.49
CA ALA A 130 4.47 12.50 -9.33
C ALA A 130 5.18 13.86 -9.21
N ASN A 131 5.79 14.12 -8.04
CA ASN A 131 6.47 15.38 -7.73
C ASN A 131 8.00 15.32 -7.88
N TYR A 132 8.54 14.17 -8.30
CA TYR A 132 9.98 13.96 -8.52
C TYR A 132 10.38 14.34 -9.94
#